data_AF-A0A8T5EMP6-F1
#
_entry.id   AF-A0A8T5EMP6-F1
#
_cell.length_a   1.000
_cell.length_b   1.000
_cell.length_c   1.000
_cell.angle_alpha   90.00
_cell.angle_beta   90.00
_cell.angle_gamma   90.00
#
_symmetry.space_group_name_H-M   'P 1'
#
loop_
_entity.id
_entity.type
_entity.pdbx_description
1 polymer ?
#
loop_
_entity_poly.entity_id
_entity_poly.type
_entity_poly.pdbx_seq_one_letter_code
_entity_poly.pdbx_strand_id
1 'polypeptide(L)' 'MSSLYPLWIEKLIFIILSAGAVYAGIMLGDHLSGAALWATRICALPIVILVITEGIGRMIQSKYVK' A
#
# COMPACT_ATOMS: atom_id res chain seq x y z
N MET A 1 -14.09 -25.87 12.85
CA MET A 1 -13.20 -25.46 11.74
C MET A 1 -13.03 -23.96 11.83
N SER A 2 -11.84 -23.54 12.27
CA SER A 2 -11.41 -22.16 12.40
C SER A 2 -11.65 -21.42 11.08
N SER A 3 -12.40 -20.32 11.13
CA SER A 3 -12.51 -19.37 10.02
C SER A 3 -11.10 -18.81 9.77
N LEU A 4 -10.37 -19.41 8.82
CA LEU A 4 -9.09 -18.88 8.37
C LEU A 4 -9.37 -17.49 7.80
N TYR A 5 -8.71 -16.49 8.35
CA TYR A 5 -8.77 -15.13 7.81
C TYR A 5 -8.39 -15.18 6.32
N PRO A 6 -9.24 -14.67 5.40
CA PRO A 6 -9.03 -14.80 3.97
C PRO A 6 -7.91 -13.86 3.50
N LEU A 7 -6.68 -14.39 3.47
CA LEU A 7 -5.46 -13.70 3.04
C LEU A 7 -5.55 -13.08 1.63
N TRP A 8 -6.51 -13.51 0.79
CA TRP A 8 -6.71 -12.88 -0.52
C TRP A 8 -7.17 -11.43 -0.39
N ILE A 9 -7.85 -11.06 0.70
CA ILE A 9 -8.48 -9.73 0.83
C ILE A 9 -7.39 -8.69 1.02
N GLU A 10 -6.40 -8.98 1.86
CA GLU A 10 -5.19 -8.15 2.01
C GLU A 10 -4.45 -7.97 0.67
N LYS A 11 -4.34 -9.03 -0.14
CA LYS A 11 -3.68 -8.95 -1.45
C LYS A 11 -4.44 -8.07 -2.44
N LEU A 12 -5.78 -8.16 -2.47
CA LEU A 12 -6.61 -7.28 -3.30
C LEU A 12 -6.49 -5.81 -2.87
N ILE A 13 -6.52 -5.55 -1.56
CA ILE A 13 -6.33 -4.21 -1.01
C ILE A 13 -4.95 -3.66 -1.39
N PHE A 14 -3.89 -4.47 -1.29
CA PHE A 14 -2.55 -4.08 -1.70
C PHE A 14 -2.47 -3.67 -3.17
N ILE A 15 -3.09 -4.44 -4.07
CA ILE A 15 -3.11 -4.14 -5.51
C ILE A 15 -3.85 -2.83 -5.79
N ILE A 16 -5.01 -2.63 -5.16
CA ILE A 16 -5.81 -1.39 -5.33
C ILE A 16 -5.03 -0.17 -4.83
N LEU A 17 -4.42 -0.26 -3.65
CA LEU A 17 -3.61 0.82 -3.08
C LEU A 17 -2.40 1.13 -3.97
N SER A 18 -1.73 0.10 -4.48
CA SER A 18 -0.60 0.26 -5.41
C SER A 18 -1.02 0.98 -6.69
N ALA A 19 -2.13 0.58 -7.30
CA ALA A 19 -2.67 1.28 -8.47
C ALA A 19 -3.07 2.73 -8.13
N GLY A 20 -3.67 2.96 -6.96
CA GLY A 20 -4.04 4.28 -6.45
C GLY A 20 -2.84 5.20 -6.24
N ALA A 21 -1.71 4.69 -5.73
CA ALA A 21 -0.49 5.49 -5.62
C ALA A 21 0.16 5.80 -6.96
N VAL A 22 0.12 4.88 -7.91
CA VAL A 22 0.60 5.19 -9.28
C VAL A 22 -0.23 6.35 -9.83
N TYR A 23 -1.55 6.30 -9.69
CA TYR A 23 -2.44 7.39 -10.10
C TYR A 23 -2.17 8.70 -9.33
N ALA A 24 -2.03 8.65 -8.01
CA ALA A 24 -1.72 9.82 -7.19
C ALA A 24 -0.35 10.42 -7.56
N GLY A 25 0.64 9.57 -7.83
CA GLY A 25 1.94 9.98 -8.34
C GLY A 25 1.83 10.65 -9.71
N ILE A 26 0.96 10.16 -10.60
CA ILE A 26 0.67 10.80 -11.88
C ILE A 26 0.14 12.21 -11.66
N MET A 27 -0.90 12.38 -10.84
CA MET A 27 -1.53 13.67 -10.51
C MET A 27 -0.57 14.65 -9.81
N LEU A 28 0.29 14.16 -8.92
CA LEU A 28 1.33 14.99 -8.27
C LEU A 28 2.37 15.53 -9.26
N GLY A 29 2.43 14.98 -10.48
CA GLY A 29 3.22 15.49 -11.59
C GLY A 29 2.98 16.95 -11.91
N ASP A 30 1.76 17.43 -11.67
CA ASP A 30 1.37 18.81 -11.99
C ASP A 30 1.74 19.80 -10.87
N HIS A 31 2.10 19.29 -9.68
CA HIS A 31 2.44 20.08 -8.49
C HIS A 31 3.91 19.96 -8.07
N LEU A 32 4.61 18.93 -8.52
CA LEU A 32 6.01 18.66 -8.18
C LEU A 32 6.83 18.47 -9.46
N SER A 33 8.04 19.02 -9.48
CA SER A 33 8.96 18.89 -10.62
C SER A 33 10.32 18.33 -10.20
N GLY A 34 11.05 17.80 -11.17
CA GLY A 34 12.43 17.32 -10.99
C GLY A 34 12.54 16.22 -9.94
N ALA A 35 13.57 16.30 -9.09
CA ALA A 35 13.92 15.26 -8.12
C ALA A 35 12.81 14.95 -7.10
N ALA A 36 12.01 15.95 -6.72
CA ALA A 36 10.90 15.76 -5.77
C ALA A 36 9.80 14.86 -6.35
N LEU A 37 9.50 15.01 -7.64
CA LEU A 37 8.51 14.16 -8.32
C LEU A 37 8.98 12.71 -8.38
N TRP A 38 10.24 12.49 -8.73
CA TRP A 38 10.84 11.15 -8.78
C TRP A 38 10.92 10.50 -7.40
N ALA A 39 11.34 11.24 -6.38
CA ALA A 39 11.36 10.75 -5.00
C ALA A 39 9.95 10.35 -4.51
N THR A 40 8.92 11.09 -4.91
CA THR A 40 7.54 10.80 -4.50
C THR A 40 6.96 9.60 -5.26
N ARG A 41 7.17 9.51 -6.58
CA ARG A 41 6.67 8.41 -7.43
C ARG A 41 7.37 7.07 -7.21
N ILE A 42 8.70 7.06 -7.12
CA ILE A 42 9.49 5.82 -7.09
C ILE A 42 9.73 5.32 -5.67
N CYS A 43 9.90 6.23 -4.71
CA CYS A 43 10.36 5.86 -3.37
C CYS A 43 9.28 6.05 -2.31
N ALA A 44 8.77 7.27 -2.11
CA ALA A 44 7.90 7.56 -0.98
C ALA A 44 6.54 6.86 -1.06
N LEU A 45 5.81 7.00 -2.17
CA LEU A 45 4.48 6.41 -2.32
C LEU A 45 4.49 4.86 -2.25
N PRO A 46 5.40 4.15 -2.96
CA PRO A 46 5.46 2.69 -2.89
C PRO A 46 5.86 2.18 -1.51
N ILE A 47 6.85 2.81 -0.85
CA ILE A 47 7.30 2.42 0.50
C ILE A 47 6.17 2.62 1.52
N VAL A 48 5.46 3.76 1.45
CA VAL A 48 4.34 4.05 2.35
C VAL A 48 3.24 3.00 2.21
N ILE A 49 2.88 2.61 0.99
CA ILE A 49 1.88 1.54 0.78
C ILE A 49 2.35 0.22 1.36
N LEU A 50 3.59 -0.18 1.10
CA LEU A 50 4.16 -1.40 1.64
C LEU A 50 4.07 -1.44 3.16
N VAL A 51 4.53 -0.38 3.83
CA VAL A 51 4.50 -0.29 5.30
C VAL A 51 3.08 -0.32 5.84
N ILE A 52 2.14 0.41 5.23
CA ILE A 52 0.75 0.44 5.68
C ILE A 52 0.08 -0.92 5.51
N THR A 53 0.21 -1.53 4.34
CA THR A 53 -0.44 -2.81 4.03
C THR A 53 0.15 -3.96 4.83
N GLU A 54 1.47 -4.01 4.99
CA GLU A 54 2.12 -5.00 5.83
C GLU A 54 1.80 -4.78 7.31
N GLY A 55 1.79 -3.53 7.78
CA GLY A 55 1.40 -3.19 9.16
C GLY A 55 -0.02 -3.60 9.47
N ILE A 56 -0.98 -3.26 8.60
CA ILE A 56 -2.39 -3.67 8.73
C ILE A 56 -2.50 -5.19 8.72
N GLY A 57 -1.82 -5.87 7.79
CA GLY A 57 -1.89 -7.32 7.71
C GLY A 57 -1.34 -8.01 8.96
N ARG A 58 -0.21 -7.53 9.50
CA ARG A 58 0.34 -8.02 10.78
C ARG A 58 -0.57 -7.72 11.96
N MET A 59 -1.20 -6.55 12.02
CA MET A 59 -2.15 -6.19 13.08
C MET A 59 -3.39 -7.09 13.07
N ILE A 60 -3.95 -7.33 11.88
CA ILE A 60 -5.10 -8.20 11.70
C ILE A 60 -4.71 -9.63 12.06
N GLN A 61 -3.62 -10.18 11.50
CA GLN A 61 -3.13 -11.52 11.83
C GLN A 61 -2.88 -11.68 13.33
N SER A 62 -2.34 -10.68 14.03
CA SER A 62 -2.15 -10.71 15.49
C SER A 62 -3.46 -10.82 16.30
N LYS A 63 -4.62 -10.49 15.71
CA LYS A 63 -5.93 -10.66 16.35
C LYS A 63 -6.60 -11.99 16.02
N TYR A 64 -6.27 -12.59 14.87
CA TYR A 64 -6.86 -13.83 14.40
C TYR A 64 -6.00 -15.07 14.67
N VAL A 65 -4.70 -14.90 14.88
CA VAL A 65 -3.80 -15.94 15.38
C VAL A 65 -3.86 -15.90 16.92
N LYS A 66 -4.49 -16.92 17.52
CA LYS A 66 -4.35 -17.22 18.96
C LYS A 66 -3.00 -17.88 19.22
#